data_AF-A0A3C0FDM2-F1
#
_entry.id   AF-A0A3C0FDM2-F1
#
_cell.length_a   1.000
_cell.length_b   1.000
_cell.length_c   1.000
_cell.angle_alpha   90.00
_cell.angle_beta   90.00
_cell.angle_gamma   90.00
#
_symmetry.space_group_name_H-M   'P 1'
#
loop_
_entity.id
_entity.type
_entity.pdbx_description
1 polymer ?
#
loop_
_entity_poly.entity_id
_entity_poly.type
_entity_poly.pdbx_seq_one_letter_code
_entity_poly.pdbx_strand_id
1 'polypeptide(L)'
;MCSGEPARIIPHLWYASEAEEAARFYTSSFPDSQVDSITLLPSDVPGRRPGSVKLVDFTLLGQGFKALAAGPHHEFNDAVSLIVLCRDQEELDRYWNALLAGGGRALECGWLMDRFGLRWQLVPVVLARMLRDPSRARRVADALLTMVKIDIAALQKAYDS
;
A
#
# COMPACT_ATOMS: atom_id res chain seq x y z
N MET A 1 19.12 4.31 -22.04
CA MET A 1 18.66 4.59 -20.66
C MET A 1 17.72 5.78 -20.77
N CYS A 2 16.41 5.55 -20.78
CA CYS A 2 15.45 6.63 -20.93
C CYS A 2 15.43 7.43 -19.63
N SER A 3 15.87 8.70 -19.70
CA SER A 3 15.53 9.73 -18.73
C SER A 3 14.01 9.94 -18.79
N GLY A 4 13.26 9.16 -18.02
CA GLY A 4 11.83 9.36 -17.89
C GLY A 4 11.59 10.70 -17.21
N GLU A 5 10.79 11.57 -17.81
CA GLU A 5 10.32 12.78 -17.15
C GLU A 5 9.69 12.41 -15.79
N PRO A 6 9.92 13.22 -14.74
CA PRO A 6 9.36 12.96 -13.43
C PRO A 6 7.84 12.85 -13.50
N ALA A 7 7.27 11.94 -12.69
CA ALA A 7 5.83 11.77 -12.59
C ALA A 7 5.14 13.11 -12.27
N ARG A 8 4.15 13.48 -13.07
CA ARG A 8 3.42 14.76 -12.92
C ARG A 8 2.38 14.73 -11.79
N ILE A 9 2.01 13.55 -11.33
CA ILE A 9 1.12 13.32 -10.18
C ILE A 9 1.85 12.39 -9.23
N ILE A 10 2.00 12.83 -7.97
CA ILE A 10 2.71 12.08 -6.94
C ILE A 10 1.76 11.87 -5.77
N PRO A 11 1.50 10.61 -5.34
CA PRO A 11 0.74 10.37 -4.13
C PRO A 11 1.46 10.96 -2.92
N HIS A 12 0.71 11.67 -2.10
CA HIS A 12 1.24 12.35 -0.91
C HIS A 12 0.50 11.89 0.34
N LEU A 13 1.24 11.29 1.27
CA LEU A 13 0.72 10.67 2.48
C LEU A 13 0.96 11.59 3.68
N TRP A 14 -0.09 11.87 4.45
CA TRP A 14 0.04 12.69 5.66
C TRP A 14 0.11 11.80 6.89
N TYR A 15 1.08 12.07 7.76
CA TYR A 15 1.22 11.42 9.07
C TYR A 15 1.28 12.46 10.17
N ALA A 16 0.86 12.06 11.38
CA ALA A 16 0.96 12.91 12.54
C ALA A 16 2.43 13.12 12.94
N SER A 17 3.21 12.03 13.01
CA SER A 17 4.63 12.09 13.34
C SER A 17 5.50 11.07 12.58
N GLU A 18 4.89 10.04 12.02
CA GLU A 18 5.53 8.77 11.67
C GLU A 18 5.98 8.69 10.19
N ALA A 19 5.98 9.79 9.43
CA ALA A 19 6.20 9.75 7.97
C ALA A 19 7.51 9.07 7.55
N GLU A 20 8.61 9.33 8.26
CA GLU A 20 9.89 8.66 7.96
C GLU A 20 9.87 7.19 8.37
N GLU A 21 9.26 6.86 9.51
CA GLU A 21 9.15 5.48 9.96
C GLU A 21 8.33 4.65 8.96
N ALA A 22 7.21 5.20 8.50
CA ALA A 22 6.36 4.58 7.49
C ALA A 22 7.11 4.37 6.18
N ALA A 23 7.77 5.40 5.65
CA ALA A 23 8.58 5.28 4.43
C ALA A 23 9.68 4.22 4.55
N ARG A 24 10.41 4.18 5.67
CA ARG A 24 11.44 3.16 5.93
C ARG A 24 10.84 1.76 6.04
N PHE A 25 9.71 1.64 6.71
CA PHE A 25 8.99 0.37 6.82
C PHE A 25 8.58 -0.15 5.44
N TYR A 26 7.94 0.68 4.62
CA TYR A 26 7.52 0.29 3.26
C TYR A 26 8.73 -0.09 2.40
N THR A 27 9.76 0.75 2.37
CA THR A 27 10.93 0.52 1.52
C THR A 27 11.77 -0.69 1.94
N SER A 28 11.69 -1.10 3.22
CA SER A 28 12.29 -2.36 3.68
C SER A 28 11.42 -3.60 3.39
N SER A 29 10.11 -3.43 3.20
CA SER A 29 9.15 -4.52 3.02
C SER A 29 8.97 -4.93 1.56
N PHE A 30 9.22 -4.01 0.62
CA PHE A 30 9.01 -4.21 -0.80
C PHE A 30 10.33 -4.12 -1.58
N PRO A 31 10.53 -4.94 -2.62
CA PRO A 31 11.67 -4.80 -3.52
C PRO A 31 11.57 -3.50 -4.33
N ASP A 32 12.65 -3.13 -5.01
CA ASP A 32 12.71 -1.94 -5.88
C ASP A 32 12.18 -0.67 -5.18
N SER A 33 12.58 -0.51 -3.92
CA SER A 33 12.09 0.52 -3.02
C SER A 33 13.23 1.09 -2.20
N GLN A 34 13.20 2.39 -1.97
CA GLN A 34 14.22 3.10 -1.19
C GLN A 34 13.68 4.45 -0.69
N VAL A 35 14.26 4.96 0.39
CA VAL A 35 14.06 6.36 0.78
C VAL A 35 15.00 7.21 -0.06
N ASP A 36 14.45 8.16 -0.83
CA ASP A 36 15.21 8.97 -1.77
C ASP A 36 15.78 10.24 -1.09
N SER A 37 14.95 10.93 -0.30
CA SER A 37 15.39 12.10 0.47
C SER A 37 14.53 12.35 1.69
N ILE A 38 15.13 12.98 2.71
CA ILE A 38 14.44 13.48 3.89
C ILE A 38 14.78 14.96 4.03
N THR A 39 13.76 15.80 4.00
CA THR A 39 13.88 17.25 4.13
C THR A 39 13.19 17.71 5.41
N LEU A 40 13.96 18.33 6.31
CA LEU A 40 13.41 19.05 7.45
C LEU A 40 13.02 20.45 6.99
N LEU A 41 11.73 20.79 7.08
CA LEU A 41 11.30 22.13 6.73
C LEU A 41 11.57 23.07 7.91
N PRO A 42 12.36 24.15 7.70
CA PRO A 42 12.48 25.22 8.68
C PRO A 42 11.14 25.98 8.68
N SER A 43 10.21 25.49 9.48
CA SER A 43 8.87 26.03 9.58
C SER A 43 8.72 26.67 10.97
N ASP A 44 8.57 27.99 10.97
CA ASP A 44 8.06 28.78 12.10
C ASP A 44 6.53 28.77 12.07
N VAL A 45 5.91 27.61 11.85
CA VAL A 45 4.44 27.52 11.84
C VAL A 45 3.95 27.75 13.27
N PRO A 46 3.09 28.75 13.52
CA PRO A 46 2.57 29.03 14.86
C PRO A 46 1.98 27.76 15.49
N GLY A 47 2.44 27.42 16.70
CA GLY A 47 2.02 26.21 17.42
C GLY A 47 2.86 24.95 17.13
N ARG A 48 3.95 25.05 16.37
CA ARG A 48 4.88 23.93 16.12
C ARG A 48 6.31 24.27 16.47
N ARG A 49 7.06 23.25 16.89
CA ARG A 49 8.49 23.40 17.16
C ARG A 49 9.24 23.55 15.83
N PRO A 50 10.18 24.49 15.69
CA PRO A 50 11.02 24.57 14.50
C PRO A 50 11.65 23.22 14.17
N GLY A 51 11.61 22.83 12.88
CA GLY A 51 12.09 21.51 12.42
C GLY A 51 11.16 20.34 12.72
N SER A 52 9.95 20.56 13.26
CA SER A 52 8.99 19.47 13.50
C SER A 52 8.29 18.97 12.25
N VAL A 53 8.46 19.64 11.11
CA VAL A 53 7.87 19.22 9.83
C VAL A 53 8.92 18.50 9.01
N LYS A 54 8.62 17.24 8.65
CA LYS A 54 9.51 16.39 7.88
C LYS A 54 8.82 15.92 6.61
N LEU A 55 9.41 16.26 5.47
CA LEU A 55 9.02 15.75 4.16
C LEU A 55 9.96 14.59 3.79
N VAL A 56 9.39 13.49 3.34
CA VAL A 56 10.11 12.27 2.96
C VAL A 56 9.72 11.92 1.54
N ASP A 57 10.71 11.85 0.66
CA ASP A 57 10.56 11.33 -0.69
C ASP A 57 11.05 9.88 -0.69
N PHE A 58 10.26 8.99 -1.25
CA PHE A 58 10.61 7.58 -1.33
C PHE A 58 10.03 6.93 -2.58
N THR A 59 10.73 5.91 -3.04
CA THR A 59 10.31 5.04 -4.14
C THR A 59 9.81 3.74 -3.54
N LEU A 60 8.65 3.28 -4.01
CA LEU A 60 8.02 2.04 -3.59
C LEU A 60 7.62 1.24 -4.82
N LEU A 61 8.18 0.04 -5.00
CA LEU A 61 7.98 -0.81 -6.18
C LEU A 61 8.18 -0.03 -7.50
N GLY A 62 9.24 0.78 -7.57
CA GLY A 62 9.56 1.62 -8.72
C GLY A 62 8.70 2.88 -8.90
N GLN A 63 7.72 3.14 -8.02
CA GLN A 63 6.86 4.32 -8.07
C GLN A 63 7.23 5.34 -6.98
N GLY A 64 7.32 6.62 -7.36
CA GLY A 64 7.61 7.71 -6.41
C GLY A 64 6.41 8.11 -5.54
N PHE A 65 6.67 8.35 -4.26
CA PHE A 65 5.73 8.82 -3.24
C PHE A 65 6.34 9.96 -2.43
N LYS A 66 5.47 10.74 -1.77
CA LYS A 66 5.85 11.69 -0.72
C LYS A 66 5.11 11.36 0.57
N ALA A 67 5.79 11.53 1.71
CA ALA A 67 5.16 11.49 3.02
C ALA A 67 5.53 12.74 3.82
N LEU A 68 4.57 13.27 4.57
CA LEU A 68 4.74 14.46 5.39
C LEU A 68 4.36 14.16 6.84
N ALA A 69 5.31 14.34 7.76
CA ALA A 69 5.02 14.38 9.18
C ALA A 69 4.81 15.84 9.58
N ALA A 70 3.56 16.17 9.90
CA ALA A 70 3.14 17.53 10.16
C ALA A 70 1.97 17.52 11.14
N GLY A 71 2.08 16.84 12.28
CA GLY A 71 1.09 16.87 13.35
C GLY A 71 -0.28 16.25 12.98
N PRO A 72 -1.18 16.11 13.97
CA PRO A 72 -2.48 15.48 13.76
C PRO A 72 -3.28 16.16 12.64
N HIS A 73 -3.91 15.34 11.81
CA HIS A 73 -4.85 15.75 10.77
C HIS A 73 -5.93 14.64 10.65
N HIS A 74 -6.55 14.49 9.48
CA HIS A 74 -7.45 13.38 9.18
C HIS A 74 -6.73 12.03 9.15
N GLU A 75 -7.39 11.02 9.73
CA GLU A 75 -6.95 9.63 9.64
C GLU A 75 -7.15 9.06 8.23
N PHE A 76 -6.31 8.09 7.86
CA PHE A 76 -6.52 7.29 6.66
C PHE A 76 -7.80 6.47 6.78
N ASN A 77 -8.54 6.40 5.68
CA ASN A 77 -9.79 5.66 5.55
C ASN A 77 -9.82 4.86 4.24
N ASP A 78 -10.93 4.17 3.99
CA ASP A 78 -11.05 3.24 2.87
C ASP A 78 -11.28 3.93 1.51
N ALA A 79 -11.39 5.27 1.48
CA ALA A 79 -11.62 6.02 0.25
C ALA A 79 -10.40 6.02 -0.69
N VAL A 80 -9.19 5.86 -0.13
CA VAL A 80 -7.94 5.72 -0.90
C VAL A 80 -7.15 4.56 -0.33
N SER A 81 -6.73 3.65 -1.21
CA SER A 81 -5.88 2.51 -0.86
C SER A 81 -4.80 2.30 -1.92
N LEU A 82 -3.74 1.61 -1.53
CA LEU A 82 -2.67 1.18 -2.43
C LEU A 82 -2.90 -0.28 -2.83
N ILE A 83 -3.11 -0.52 -4.12
CA ILE A 83 -3.22 -1.88 -4.67
C ILE A 83 -1.84 -2.36 -5.08
N VAL A 84 -1.40 -3.48 -4.51
CA VAL A 84 -0.19 -4.19 -4.95
C VAL A 84 -0.60 -5.43 -5.71
N LEU A 85 -0.20 -5.50 -6.97
CA LEU A 85 -0.45 -6.66 -7.82
C LEU A 85 0.60 -7.73 -7.55
N CYS A 86 0.17 -8.86 -6.98
CA CYS A 86 1.03 -9.98 -6.62
C CYS A 86 1.05 -11.02 -7.74
N ARG A 87 2.23 -11.53 -8.08
CA ARG A 87 2.41 -12.52 -9.16
C ARG A 87 1.95 -13.91 -8.75
N ASP A 88 2.18 -14.27 -7.50
CA ASP A 88 1.89 -15.59 -6.93
C ASP A 88 1.55 -15.48 -5.44
N GLN A 89 1.28 -16.64 -4.82
CA GLN A 89 0.86 -16.73 -3.42
C GLN A 89 2.01 -16.40 -2.47
N GLU A 90 3.26 -16.74 -2.82
CA GLU A 90 4.42 -16.48 -1.97
C GLU A 90 4.67 -14.97 -1.83
N GLU A 91 4.60 -14.24 -2.95
CA GLU A 91 4.70 -12.79 -2.96
C GLU A 91 3.57 -12.13 -2.18
N LEU A 92 2.32 -12.60 -2.39
CA LEU A 92 1.17 -12.12 -1.64
C LEU A 92 1.36 -12.34 -0.14
N ASP A 93 1.74 -13.54 0.27
CA ASP A 93 1.94 -13.91 1.66
C ASP A 93 3.06 -13.09 2.32
N ARG A 94 4.17 -12.86 1.61
CA ARG A 94 5.27 -12.03 2.08
C ARG A 94 4.79 -10.61 2.40
N TYR A 95 4.13 -9.95 1.45
CA TYR A 95 3.66 -8.58 1.63
C TYR A 95 2.54 -8.49 2.65
N TRP A 96 1.65 -9.48 2.69
CA TRP A 96 0.55 -9.55 3.65
C TRP A 96 1.09 -9.60 5.07
N ASN A 97 2.03 -10.52 5.33
CA ASN A 97 2.63 -10.67 6.64
C ASN A 97 3.45 -9.44 7.04
N ALA A 98 4.19 -8.84 6.09
CA ALA A 98 4.96 -7.63 6.34
C ALA A 98 4.06 -6.47 6.78
N LEU A 99 2.98 -6.18 6.05
CA LEU A 99 2.08 -5.06 6.34
C LEU A 99 1.27 -5.24 7.63
N LEU A 100 0.99 -6.48 8.03
CA LEU A 100 0.37 -6.76 9.33
C LEU A 100 1.34 -6.63 10.52
N ALA A 101 2.65 -6.66 10.28
CA ALA A 101 3.64 -6.60 11.35
C ALA A 101 3.58 -5.28 12.12
N GLY A 102 3.70 -5.36 13.44
CA GLY A 102 3.72 -4.19 14.31
C GLY A 102 2.36 -3.53 14.53
N GLY A 103 1.26 -4.26 14.30
CA GLY A 103 -0.10 -3.82 14.67
C GLY A 103 -1.04 -3.55 13.50
N GLY A 104 -0.72 -4.01 12.29
CA GLY A 104 -1.67 -3.96 11.18
C GLY A 104 -2.85 -4.91 11.39
N ARG A 105 -3.93 -4.67 10.66
CA ARG A 105 -5.19 -5.42 10.76
C ARG A 105 -5.65 -5.91 9.40
N ALA A 106 -5.94 -7.21 9.33
CA ALA A 106 -6.53 -7.83 8.16
C ALA A 106 -7.99 -7.37 7.97
N LEU A 107 -8.39 -7.20 6.71
CA LEU A 107 -9.75 -6.90 6.27
C LEU A 107 -10.14 -7.90 5.17
N GLU A 108 -11.39 -7.83 4.73
CA GLU A 108 -11.95 -8.77 3.76
C GLU A 108 -11.37 -8.62 2.35
N CYS A 109 -11.45 -9.67 1.54
CA CYS A 109 -11.18 -9.64 0.10
C CYS A 109 -9.78 -9.13 -0.29
N GLY A 110 -8.75 -9.42 0.52
CA GLY A 110 -7.37 -9.00 0.26
C GLY A 110 -7.04 -7.60 0.77
N TRP A 111 -7.97 -6.93 1.46
CA TRP A 111 -7.72 -5.65 2.10
C TRP A 111 -6.98 -5.83 3.43
N LEU A 112 -6.18 -4.83 3.78
CA LEU A 112 -5.63 -4.67 5.12
C LEU A 112 -5.34 -3.21 5.44
N MET A 113 -5.17 -2.93 6.72
CA MET A 113 -4.68 -1.66 7.24
C MET A 113 -3.32 -1.91 7.89
N ASP A 114 -2.30 -1.12 7.55
CA ASP A 114 -1.00 -1.21 8.25
C ASP A 114 -1.03 -0.53 9.63
N ARG A 115 0.06 -0.61 10.39
CA ARG A 115 0.15 -0.02 11.74
C ARG A 115 0.03 1.50 11.77
N PHE A 116 0.16 2.18 10.62
CA PHE A 116 0.02 3.62 10.49
C PHE A 116 -1.37 4.03 10.01
N GLY A 117 -2.26 3.07 9.77
CA GLY A 117 -3.61 3.29 9.29
C GLY A 117 -3.75 3.31 7.77
N LEU A 118 -2.67 3.24 6.97
CA LEU A 118 -2.83 3.28 5.50
C LEU A 118 -3.52 2.02 5.00
N ARG A 119 -4.39 2.16 3.99
CA ARG A 119 -5.15 1.04 3.40
C ARG A 119 -4.43 0.44 2.22
N TRP A 120 -4.39 -0.88 2.20
CA TRP A 120 -3.73 -1.67 1.18
C TRP A 120 -4.66 -2.75 0.66
N GLN A 121 -4.48 -3.13 -0.60
CA GLN A 121 -5.10 -4.31 -1.19
C GLN A 121 -4.00 -5.14 -1.85
N LEU A 122 -3.84 -6.38 -1.41
CA LEU A 122 -2.93 -7.33 -2.05
C LEU A 122 -3.73 -8.23 -2.98
N VAL A 123 -3.58 -8.00 -4.27
CA VAL A 123 -4.44 -8.59 -5.29
C VAL A 123 -3.60 -9.42 -6.25
N PRO A 124 -3.91 -10.71 -6.46
CA PRO A 124 -3.17 -11.50 -7.42
C PRO A 124 -3.50 -11.06 -8.85
N VAL A 125 -2.49 -10.95 -9.72
CA VAL A 125 -2.64 -10.50 -11.12
C VAL A 125 -3.71 -11.28 -11.89
N VAL A 126 -3.92 -12.55 -11.53
CA VAL A 126 -4.89 -13.43 -12.18
C VAL A 126 -6.35 -13.06 -11.89
N LEU A 127 -6.64 -12.41 -10.75
CA LEU A 127 -8.00 -12.10 -10.33
C LEU A 127 -8.72 -11.19 -11.32
N ALA A 128 -8.04 -10.14 -11.80
CA ALA A 128 -8.62 -9.22 -12.77
C ALA A 128 -9.02 -9.91 -14.09
N ARG A 129 -8.25 -10.91 -14.52
CA ARG A 129 -8.58 -11.73 -15.69
C ARG A 129 -9.80 -12.61 -15.41
N MET A 130 -9.84 -13.28 -14.25
CA MET A 130 -10.94 -14.15 -13.86
C MET A 130 -12.28 -13.41 -13.75
N LEU A 131 -12.29 -12.21 -13.16
CA LEU A 131 -13.50 -11.40 -12.98
C LEU A 131 -14.02 -10.79 -14.29
N ARG A 132 -13.21 -10.77 -15.35
CA ARG A 132 -13.64 -10.32 -16.69
C ARG A 132 -14.27 -11.42 -17.53
N ASP A 133 -14.21 -12.68 -17.12
CA ASP A 133 -14.85 -13.80 -17.82
C ASP A 133 -16.34 -13.88 -17.44
N PRO A 134 -17.27 -13.52 -18.34
CA PRO A 134 -18.69 -13.45 -17.99
C PRO A 134 -19.29 -14.81 -17.58
N SER A 135 -18.71 -15.92 -18.04
CA SER A 135 -19.23 -17.27 -17.79
C SER A 135 -18.80 -17.85 -16.44
N ARG A 136 -17.74 -17.27 -15.84
CA ARG A 136 -17.08 -17.81 -14.64
C ARG A 136 -16.92 -16.79 -13.51
N ALA A 137 -16.96 -15.49 -13.82
CA ALA A 137 -16.69 -14.41 -12.86
C ALA A 137 -17.55 -14.51 -11.60
N ARG A 138 -18.80 -14.97 -11.70
CA ARG A 138 -19.67 -15.11 -10.53
C ARG A 138 -19.11 -16.08 -9.49
N ARG A 139 -18.60 -17.24 -9.92
CA ARG A 139 -18.04 -18.25 -9.00
C ARG A 139 -16.79 -17.74 -8.30
N VAL A 140 -15.97 -17.00 -9.03
CA VAL A 140 -14.75 -16.37 -8.48
C VAL A 140 -15.12 -15.26 -7.49
N ALA A 141 -16.11 -14.42 -7.82
CA ALA A 141 -16.59 -13.38 -6.92
C ALA A 141 -17.18 -13.97 -5.63
N ASP A 142 -18.03 -15.01 -5.75
CA ASP A 142 -18.62 -15.68 -4.58
C ASP A 142 -17.52 -16.29 -3.68
N ALA A 143 -16.48 -16.91 -4.26
CA ALA A 143 -15.33 -17.41 -3.50
C ALA A 143 -14.54 -16.29 -2.82
N LEU A 144 -14.24 -15.20 -3.54
CA LEU A 144 -13.50 -14.05 -3.02
C LEU A 144 -14.20 -13.42 -1.81
N LEU A 145 -15.53 -13.29 -1.84
CA LEU A 145 -16.33 -12.70 -0.75
C LEU A 145 -16.25 -13.50 0.57
N THR A 146 -15.80 -14.75 0.53
CA THR A 146 -15.58 -15.57 1.74
C THR A 146 -14.17 -15.43 2.32
N MET A 147 -13.28 -14.71 1.64
CA MET A 147 -11.86 -14.64 1.98
C MET A 147 -11.54 -13.36 2.76
N VAL A 148 -10.61 -13.49 3.70
CA VAL A 148 -9.90 -12.35 4.30
C VAL A 148 -8.60 -12.13 3.51
N LYS A 149 -7.61 -13.01 3.69
CA LYS A 149 -6.46 -13.11 2.78
C LYS A 149 -6.86 -13.94 1.56
N ILE A 150 -6.46 -13.49 0.37
CA ILE A 150 -6.76 -14.20 -0.88
C ILE A 150 -5.92 -15.48 -1.00
N ASP A 151 -6.59 -16.58 -1.33
CA ASP A 151 -6.00 -17.85 -1.74
C ASP A 151 -6.17 -18.03 -3.26
N ILE A 152 -5.07 -17.93 -3.99
CA ILE A 152 -5.07 -18.00 -5.46
C ILE A 152 -5.53 -19.38 -5.96
N ALA A 153 -5.17 -20.46 -5.27
CA ALA A 153 -5.55 -21.81 -5.68
C ALA A 153 -7.06 -22.04 -5.48
N ALA A 154 -7.63 -21.54 -4.40
CA ALA A 154 -9.07 -21.58 -4.16
C ALA A 154 -9.85 -20.75 -5.21
N LEU A 155 -9.34 -19.57 -5.58
CA LEU A 155 -9.93 -18.78 -6.68
C LEU A 155 -9.87 -19.54 -8.02
N GLN A 156 -8.73 -20.16 -8.33
CA GLN A 156 -8.56 -20.96 -9.54
C GLN A 156 -9.53 -22.16 -9.56
N LYS A 157 -9.69 -22.85 -8.43
CA LYS A 157 -10.67 -23.94 -8.28
C LYS A 157 -12.11 -23.47 -8.54
N ALA A 158 -12.49 -22.31 -8.01
CA ALA A 158 -13.81 -21.73 -8.27
C ALA A 158 -13.98 -21.34 -9.75
N TYR A 159 -12.93 -20.83 -10.38
CA TYR A 159 -12.93 -20.49 -11.80
C TYR A 159 -13.07 -21.72 -12.72
N ASP A 160 -12.49 -22.86 -12.34
CA ASP A 160 -12.50 -24.08 -13.16
C ASP A 160 -13.71 -24.99 -12.90
N SER A 161 -14.44 -24.77 -11.80
CA SER A 161 -15.71 -25.47 -11.52
C SER A 161 -16.85 -25.11 -12.46
#